data_AF-A0A7V9G4Y8-F1
#
_entry.id   AF-A0A7V9G4Y8-F1
#
_cell.length_a   1.000
_cell.length_b   1.000
_cell.length_c   1.000
_cell.angle_alpha   90.00
_cell.angle_beta   90.00
_cell.angle_gamma   90.00
#
_symmetry.space_group_name_H-M   'P 1'
#
loop_
_entity.id
_entity.type
_entity.pdbx_description
1 polymer ?
#
loop_
_entity_poly.entity_id
_entity_poly.type
_entity_poly.pdbx_seq_one_letter_code
_entity_poly.pdbx_strand_id
1 'polypeptide(L)'
;SPVARSLHRALAVLFTCSDRASDAAREMRAGITTPSEECRFAGATAQTLLARNRGPEALIHLARAARLCRELPPSDEVVATTAGIAANLMRVAEPQCLLAHELLLAATEASMASSGRSDDWKTRHKTCFHHGKACLLAGNPTRALAVVQQMLETEDAHDAGPVERFYSANLACRAQAMRGQFKVAAGAMSACRDFAKEAEQSGEPLGPALEDLVAYVATMQAP
;
A
#
# COMPACT_ATOMS: atom_id res chain seq x y z
N SER A 1 -12.51 -33.12 -26.55
CA SER A 1 -11.15 -32.92 -27.09
C SER A 1 -10.37 -31.95 -26.22
N PRO A 2 -9.05 -32.14 -25.99
CA PRO A 2 -8.20 -31.19 -25.27
C PRO A 2 -8.24 -29.76 -25.84
N VAL A 3 -8.34 -29.65 -27.17
CA VAL A 3 -8.44 -28.35 -27.88
C VAL A 3 -9.71 -27.61 -27.50
N ALA A 4 -10.85 -28.30 -27.48
CA ALA A 4 -12.14 -27.72 -27.09
C ALA A 4 -12.12 -27.21 -25.64
N ARG A 5 -11.53 -27.96 -24.71
CA ARG A 5 -11.39 -27.51 -23.31
C ARG A 5 -10.48 -26.28 -23.19
N SER A 6 -9.42 -26.21 -23.98
CA SER A 6 -8.56 -25.03 -24.03
C SER A 6 -9.29 -23.79 -24.52
N LEU A 7 -10.16 -23.92 -25.52
CA LEU A 7 -11.02 -22.84 -26.00
C LEU A 7 -12.00 -22.38 -24.92
N HIS A 8 -12.67 -23.31 -24.21
CA HIS A 8 -13.54 -22.96 -23.09
C HIS A 8 -12.80 -22.19 -22.00
N ARG A 9 -11.56 -22.56 -21.65
CA ARG A 9 -10.77 -21.77 -20.68
C ARG A 9 -10.42 -20.38 -21.19
N ALA A 10 -10.06 -20.23 -22.46
CA ALA A 10 -9.79 -18.93 -23.04
C ALA A 10 -11.04 -18.04 -23.06
N LEU A 11 -12.20 -18.60 -23.43
CA LEU A 11 -13.49 -17.89 -23.38
C LEU A 11 -13.87 -17.52 -21.94
N ALA A 12 -13.63 -18.41 -20.97
CA ALA A 12 -13.83 -18.11 -19.56
C ALA A 12 -13.03 -16.88 -19.13
N VAL A 13 -11.73 -16.81 -19.46
CA VAL A 13 -10.88 -15.64 -19.18
C VAL A 13 -11.48 -14.38 -19.79
N LEU A 14 -11.86 -14.44 -21.07
CA LEU A 14 -12.42 -13.30 -21.79
C LEU A 14 -13.74 -12.83 -21.17
N PHE A 15 -14.64 -13.75 -20.80
CA PHE A 15 -15.92 -13.40 -20.18
C PHE A 15 -15.75 -12.88 -18.77
N THR A 16 -14.81 -13.42 -17.98
CA THR A 16 -14.46 -12.84 -16.67
C THR A 16 -13.97 -11.41 -16.82
N CYS A 17 -13.05 -11.15 -17.76
CA CYS A 17 -12.48 -9.82 -17.96
C CYS A 17 -13.44 -8.80 -18.60
N SER A 18 -14.61 -9.27 -19.06
CA SER A 18 -15.67 -8.45 -19.66
C SER A 18 -16.96 -8.48 -18.83
N ASP A 19 -16.87 -8.85 -17.55
CA ASP A 19 -17.94 -8.82 -16.55
C ASP A 19 -19.18 -9.66 -16.91
N ARG A 20 -18.99 -10.67 -17.76
CA ARG A 20 -20.03 -11.65 -18.16
C ARG A 20 -19.97 -12.87 -17.26
N ALA A 21 -20.28 -12.69 -15.98
CA ALA A 21 -20.08 -13.71 -14.95
C ALA A 21 -20.80 -15.05 -15.22
N SER A 22 -22.03 -15.00 -15.75
CA SER A 22 -22.81 -16.20 -16.09
C SER A 22 -22.19 -17.01 -17.24
N ASP A 23 -21.73 -16.32 -18.29
CA ASP A 23 -21.03 -16.93 -19.41
C ASP A 23 -19.66 -17.48 -18.96
N ALA A 24 -18.89 -16.69 -18.20
CA ALA A 24 -17.62 -17.13 -17.63
C ALA A 24 -17.80 -18.42 -16.83
N ALA A 25 -18.79 -18.49 -15.94
CA ALA A 25 -19.07 -19.68 -15.15
C ALA A 25 -19.45 -20.90 -16.01
N ARG A 26 -20.20 -20.70 -17.10
CA ARG A 26 -20.52 -21.77 -18.07
C ARG A 26 -19.25 -22.32 -18.71
N GLU A 27 -18.40 -21.44 -19.23
CA GLU A 27 -17.17 -21.84 -19.91
C GLU A 27 -16.14 -22.45 -18.93
N MET A 28 -16.07 -21.96 -17.69
CA MET A 28 -15.24 -22.56 -16.64
C MET A 28 -15.63 -24.00 -16.36
N ARG A 29 -16.94 -24.29 -16.19
CA ARG A 29 -17.42 -25.67 -15.97
C ARG A 29 -17.11 -26.60 -17.13
N ALA A 30 -17.08 -26.08 -18.36
CA ALA A 30 -16.77 -26.86 -19.56
C ALA A 30 -15.26 -27.06 -19.78
N GLY A 31 -14.44 -26.11 -19.33
CA GLY A 31 -13.01 -26.04 -19.65
C GLY A 31 -12.04 -26.40 -18.52
N ILE A 32 -12.48 -26.34 -17.26
CA ILE A 32 -11.64 -26.56 -16.07
C ILE A 32 -12.06 -27.86 -15.39
N THR A 33 -11.19 -28.85 -15.45
CA THR A 33 -11.42 -30.19 -14.89
C THR A 33 -10.32 -30.64 -13.94
N THR A 34 -9.19 -29.93 -13.89
CA THR A 34 -8.07 -30.24 -13.00
C THR A 34 -7.59 -28.99 -12.23
N PRO A 35 -6.92 -29.18 -11.08
CA PRO A 35 -6.29 -28.08 -10.35
C PRO A 35 -5.28 -27.29 -11.20
N SER A 36 -4.51 -27.97 -12.07
CA SER A 36 -3.57 -27.32 -12.98
C SER A 36 -4.29 -26.41 -13.99
N GLU A 37 -5.42 -26.85 -14.53
CA GLU A 37 -6.26 -26.02 -15.43
C GLU A 37 -6.86 -24.81 -14.71
N GLU A 38 -7.24 -24.97 -13.44
CA GLU A 38 -7.74 -23.87 -12.60
C GLU A 38 -6.64 -22.84 -12.30
N CYS A 39 -5.45 -23.31 -11.94
CA CYS A 39 -4.28 -22.46 -11.70
C CYS A 39 -3.90 -21.66 -12.96
N ARG A 40 -3.87 -22.34 -14.12
CA ARG A 40 -3.62 -21.70 -15.42
C ARG A 40 -4.68 -20.65 -15.74
N PHE A 41 -5.96 -20.96 -15.52
CA PHE A 41 -7.05 -20.00 -15.70
C PHE A 41 -6.86 -18.77 -14.82
N ALA A 42 -6.56 -18.94 -13.53
CA ALA A 42 -6.36 -17.84 -12.60
C ALA A 42 -5.18 -16.94 -13.02
N GLY A 43 -4.03 -17.53 -13.38
CA GLY A 43 -2.86 -16.79 -13.86
C GLY A 43 -3.14 -16.01 -15.16
N ALA A 44 -3.77 -16.66 -16.14
CA ALA A 44 -4.14 -16.02 -17.41
C ALA A 44 -5.16 -14.88 -17.21
N THR A 45 -6.10 -15.04 -16.29
CA THR A 45 -7.07 -14.00 -15.93
C THR A 45 -6.36 -12.79 -15.32
N ALA A 46 -5.45 -13.02 -14.37
CA ALA A 46 -4.67 -11.95 -13.76
C ALA A 46 -3.87 -11.15 -14.81
N GLN A 47 -3.18 -11.86 -15.73
CA GLN A 47 -2.44 -11.22 -16.82
C GLN A 47 -3.35 -10.40 -17.74
N THR A 48 -4.50 -10.95 -18.11
CA THR A 48 -5.45 -10.27 -19.01
C THR A 48 -6.09 -9.04 -18.37
N LEU A 49 -6.45 -9.12 -17.08
CA LEU A 49 -6.96 -8.00 -16.32
C LEU A 49 -5.91 -6.88 -16.19
N LEU A 50 -4.65 -7.22 -15.90
CA LEU A 50 -3.59 -6.21 -15.82
C LEU A 50 -3.37 -5.52 -17.17
N ALA A 51 -3.36 -6.27 -18.28
CA ALA A 51 -3.25 -5.70 -19.63
C ALA A 51 -4.40 -4.73 -19.97
N ARG A 52 -5.53 -4.81 -19.25
CA ARG A 52 -6.69 -3.91 -19.36
C ARG A 52 -6.70 -2.82 -18.29
N ASN A 53 -5.59 -2.59 -17.59
CA ASN A 53 -5.49 -1.64 -16.45
C ASN A 53 -6.44 -1.95 -15.28
N ARG A 54 -6.92 -3.20 -15.14
CA ARG A 54 -7.76 -3.65 -14.02
C ARG A 54 -6.90 -4.29 -12.93
N GLY A 55 -5.88 -3.54 -12.47
CA GLY A 55 -4.88 -3.99 -11.49
C GLY A 55 -5.48 -4.56 -10.20
N PRO A 56 -6.42 -3.86 -9.51
CA PRO A 56 -7.01 -4.35 -8.27
C PRO A 56 -7.66 -5.74 -8.39
N GLU A 57 -8.31 -6.02 -9.52
CA GLU A 57 -8.96 -7.31 -9.77
C GLU A 57 -7.96 -8.39 -10.18
N ALA A 58 -6.91 -8.01 -10.92
CA ALA A 58 -5.81 -8.90 -11.27
C ALA A 58 -5.13 -9.49 -10.01
N LEU A 59 -5.01 -8.69 -8.93
CA LEU A 59 -4.43 -9.14 -7.66
C LEU A 59 -5.18 -10.33 -7.06
N ILE A 60 -6.52 -10.32 -7.11
CA ILE A 60 -7.36 -11.41 -6.57
C ILE A 60 -7.06 -12.72 -7.32
N HIS A 61 -6.98 -12.64 -8.64
CA HIS A 61 -6.68 -13.81 -9.48
C HIS A 61 -5.24 -14.29 -9.35
N LEU A 62 -4.27 -13.37 -9.19
CA LEU A 62 -2.87 -13.72 -8.97
C LEU A 62 -2.68 -14.40 -7.60
N ALA A 63 -3.33 -13.91 -6.54
CA ALA A 63 -3.30 -14.54 -5.22
C ALA A 63 -3.92 -15.94 -5.26
N ARG A 64 -5.02 -16.13 -5.99
CA ARG A 64 -5.62 -17.45 -6.23
C ARG A 64 -4.66 -18.37 -6.99
N ALA A 65 -4.03 -17.88 -8.06
CA ALA A 65 -3.05 -18.65 -8.82
C ALA A 65 -1.86 -19.07 -7.95
N ALA A 66 -1.34 -18.18 -7.11
CA ALA A 66 -0.26 -18.49 -6.17
C ALA A 66 -0.66 -19.57 -5.16
N ARG A 67 -1.89 -19.51 -4.62
CA ARG A 67 -2.41 -20.55 -3.72
C ARG A 67 -2.50 -21.90 -4.42
N LEU A 68 -3.14 -21.96 -5.58
CA LEU A 68 -3.29 -23.20 -6.35
C LEU A 68 -1.94 -23.77 -6.78
N CYS A 69 -1.00 -22.92 -7.19
CA CYS A 69 0.34 -23.32 -7.61
C CYS A 69 1.11 -24.05 -6.50
N ARG A 70 0.92 -23.67 -5.23
CA ARG A 70 1.53 -24.36 -4.07
C ARG A 70 1.03 -25.79 -3.87
N GLU A 71 -0.14 -26.12 -4.41
CA GLU A 71 -0.78 -27.43 -4.30
C GLU A 71 -0.41 -28.36 -5.47
N LEU A 72 0.23 -27.84 -6.52
CA LEU A 72 0.62 -28.61 -7.70
C LEU A 72 1.97 -29.31 -7.52
N PRO A 73 2.21 -30.45 -8.21
CA PRO A 73 3.54 -31.04 -8.28
C PRO A 73 4.56 -30.04 -8.87
N PRO A 74 5.81 -29.97 -8.35
CA PRO A 74 6.82 -29.06 -8.88
C PRO A 74 7.15 -29.26 -10.37
N SER A 75 6.92 -30.47 -10.90
CA SER A 75 7.12 -30.82 -12.31
C SER A 75 5.95 -30.44 -13.23
N ASP A 76 4.85 -29.91 -12.68
CA ASP A 76 3.70 -29.49 -13.49
C ASP A 76 4.07 -28.25 -14.33
N GLU A 77 3.84 -28.31 -15.64
CA GLU A 77 4.13 -27.23 -16.59
C GLU A 77 3.44 -25.90 -16.23
N VAL A 78 2.33 -25.96 -15.48
CA VAL A 78 1.60 -24.77 -15.02
C VAL A 78 2.42 -24.02 -13.98
N VAL A 79 3.26 -24.67 -13.18
CA VAL A 79 4.13 -24.00 -12.19
C VAL A 79 5.09 -23.04 -12.89
N ALA A 80 5.78 -23.51 -13.93
CA ALA A 80 6.70 -22.68 -14.72
C ALA A 80 5.95 -21.54 -15.45
N THR A 81 4.76 -21.84 -15.98
CA THR A 81 3.90 -20.83 -16.64
C THR A 81 3.48 -19.73 -15.66
N THR A 82 3.00 -20.11 -14.47
CA THR A 82 2.58 -19.17 -13.42
C THR A 82 3.74 -18.31 -12.94
N ALA A 83 4.94 -18.89 -12.80
CA ALA A 83 6.15 -18.14 -12.49
C ALA A 83 6.49 -17.10 -13.58
N GLY A 84 6.40 -17.49 -14.85
CA GLY A 84 6.60 -16.57 -15.98
C GLY A 84 5.58 -15.43 -16.01
N ILE A 85 4.30 -15.71 -15.73
CA ILE A 85 3.26 -14.70 -15.58
C ILE A 85 3.63 -13.75 -14.43
N ALA A 86 3.92 -14.27 -13.24
CA ALA A 86 4.29 -13.45 -12.09
C ALA A 86 5.49 -12.53 -12.39
N ALA A 87 6.55 -13.05 -13.04
CA ALA A 87 7.71 -12.27 -13.45
C ALA A 87 7.35 -11.14 -14.43
N ASN A 88 6.45 -11.40 -15.38
CA ASN A 88 5.97 -10.38 -16.30
C ASN A 88 5.16 -9.29 -15.56
N LEU A 89 4.30 -9.68 -14.62
CA LEU A 89 3.51 -8.71 -13.84
C LEU A 89 4.42 -7.85 -12.95
N MET A 90 5.45 -8.44 -12.32
CA MET A 90 6.46 -7.68 -11.57
C MET A 90 7.16 -6.64 -12.44
N ARG A 91 7.58 -7.01 -13.66
CA ARG A 91 8.24 -6.09 -14.61
C ARG A 91 7.35 -4.92 -15.03
N VAL A 92 6.02 -5.12 -15.08
CA VAL A 92 5.07 -4.04 -15.37
C VAL A 92 4.82 -3.17 -14.14
N ALA A 93 4.76 -3.76 -12.95
CA ALA A 93 4.49 -3.06 -11.70
C ALA A 93 5.67 -2.20 -11.22
N GLU A 94 6.91 -2.64 -11.44
CA GLU A 94 8.11 -1.97 -10.93
C GLU A 94 8.24 -0.51 -11.44
N PRO A 95 8.16 -0.19 -12.74
CA PRO A 95 8.21 1.19 -13.20
C PRO A 95 7.06 2.05 -12.67
N GLN A 96 5.87 1.46 -12.44
CA GLN A 96 4.72 2.18 -11.88
C GLN A 96 4.94 2.52 -10.41
N CYS A 97 5.55 1.61 -9.65
CA CYS A 97 5.93 1.85 -8.25
C CYS A 97 6.97 2.97 -8.16
N LEU A 98 8.00 2.94 -9.02
CA LEU A 98 9.01 4.00 -9.10
C LEU A 98 8.38 5.35 -9.48
N LEU A 99 7.51 5.39 -10.48
CA LEU A 99 6.82 6.63 -10.86
C LEU A 99 5.95 7.17 -9.72
N ALA A 100 5.19 6.32 -9.04
CA ALA A 100 4.37 6.73 -7.90
C ALA A 100 5.24 7.29 -6.76
N HIS A 101 6.39 6.67 -6.51
CA HIS A 101 7.38 7.15 -5.55
C HIS A 101 7.90 8.54 -5.91
N GLU A 102 8.42 8.73 -7.13
CA GLU A 102 8.96 10.01 -7.60
C GLU A 102 7.89 11.11 -7.59
N LEU A 103 6.66 10.79 -8.01
CA LEU A 103 5.56 11.75 -8.02
C LEU A 103 5.17 12.20 -6.61
N LEU A 104 5.16 11.28 -5.63
CA LEU A 104 4.90 11.63 -4.22
C LEU A 104 5.97 12.57 -3.67
N LEU A 105 7.25 12.33 -3.97
CA LEU A 105 8.34 13.21 -3.55
C LEU A 105 8.21 14.59 -4.22
N ALA A 106 8.08 14.64 -5.54
CA ALA A 106 7.95 15.90 -6.28
C ALA A 106 6.72 16.72 -5.87
N ALA A 107 5.56 16.08 -5.68
CA ALA A 107 4.34 16.75 -5.24
C ALA A 107 4.49 17.36 -3.85
N THR A 108 5.21 16.68 -2.94
CA THR A 108 5.43 17.22 -1.59
C THR A 108 6.51 18.29 -1.54
N GLU A 109 7.56 18.20 -2.36
CA GLU A 109 8.52 19.30 -2.54
C GLU A 109 7.83 20.56 -3.10
N ALA A 110 6.94 20.41 -4.09
CA ALA A 110 6.14 21.52 -4.61
C ALA A 110 5.18 22.09 -3.54
N SER A 111 4.59 21.23 -2.72
CA SER A 111 3.74 21.65 -1.59
C SER A 111 4.54 22.42 -0.53
N MET A 112 5.74 21.97 -0.19
CA MET A 112 6.66 22.68 0.72
C MET A 112 7.09 24.04 0.15
N ALA A 113 7.45 24.10 -1.13
CA ALA A 113 7.88 25.34 -1.78
C ALA A 113 6.74 26.38 -1.87
N SER A 114 5.50 25.94 -2.04
CA SER A 114 4.32 26.82 -2.10
C SER A 114 3.87 27.26 -0.70
N SER A 115 3.75 26.33 0.25
CA SER A 115 3.33 26.62 1.63
C SER A 115 4.39 27.33 2.46
N GLY A 116 5.68 27.18 2.16
CA GLY A 116 6.77 27.90 2.82
C GLY A 116 6.68 29.42 2.65
N ARG A 117 5.84 29.90 1.73
CA ARG A 117 5.51 31.33 1.54
C ARG A 117 4.26 31.76 2.29
N SER A 118 3.61 30.85 3.02
CA SER A 118 2.45 31.16 3.85
C SER A 118 2.91 31.76 5.18
N ASP A 119 2.32 32.90 5.54
CA ASP A 119 2.52 33.51 6.86
C ASP A 119 1.85 32.68 7.98
N ASP A 120 0.91 31.80 7.64
CA ASP A 120 0.28 30.89 8.58
C ASP A 120 1.18 29.70 8.92
N TRP A 121 1.72 29.71 10.14
CA TRP A 121 2.57 28.63 10.64
C TRP A 121 1.85 27.29 10.74
N LYS A 122 0.53 27.27 10.98
CA LYS A 122 -0.24 26.02 11.04
C LYS A 122 -0.34 25.36 9.68
N THR A 123 -0.56 26.16 8.63
CA THR A 123 -0.50 25.69 7.24
C THR A 123 0.88 25.14 6.89
N ARG A 124 1.96 25.81 7.31
CA ARG A 124 3.34 25.31 7.14
C ARG A 124 3.56 23.98 7.87
N HIS A 125 3.19 23.91 9.14
CA HIS A 125 3.29 22.69 9.96
C HIS A 125 2.54 21.51 9.34
N LYS A 126 1.28 21.73 8.93
CA LYS A 126 0.47 20.72 8.23
C LYS A 126 1.12 20.25 6.94
N THR A 127 1.74 21.16 6.19
CA THR A 127 2.44 20.81 4.96
C THR A 127 3.69 19.99 5.24
N CYS A 128 4.47 20.35 6.26
CA CYS A 128 5.58 19.54 6.75
C CYS A 128 5.10 18.13 7.14
N PHE A 129 4.00 18.01 7.89
CA PHE A 129 3.44 16.70 8.23
C PHE A 129 3.15 15.84 6.99
N HIS A 130 2.50 16.42 5.97
CA HIS A 130 2.22 15.71 4.72
C HIS A 130 3.49 15.34 3.94
N HIS A 131 4.49 16.22 3.91
CA HIS A 131 5.78 15.94 3.28
C HIS A 131 6.53 14.80 3.98
N GLY A 132 6.58 14.82 5.32
CA GLY A 132 7.13 13.73 6.10
C GLY A 132 6.41 12.41 5.88
N LYS A 133 5.06 12.44 5.81
CA LYS A 133 4.25 11.25 5.48
C LYS A 133 4.56 10.70 4.09
N ALA A 134 4.78 11.56 3.09
CA ALA A 134 5.20 11.12 1.77
C ALA A 134 6.60 10.50 1.78
N CYS A 135 7.54 11.06 2.55
CA CYS A 135 8.86 10.45 2.76
C CYS A 135 8.74 9.04 3.36
N LEU A 136 7.80 8.81 4.28
CA LEU A 136 7.54 7.46 4.82
C LEU A 136 6.94 6.52 3.78
N LEU A 137 5.96 6.97 2.99
CA LEU A 137 5.40 6.16 1.90
C LEU A 137 6.46 5.83 0.84
N ALA A 138 7.43 6.71 0.66
CA ALA A 138 8.61 6.53 -0.17
C ALA A 138 9.69 5.64 0.50
N GLY A 139 9.48 5.10 1.71
CA GLY A 139 10.46 4.25 2.39
C GLY A 139 11.72 5.00 2.84
N ASN A 140 11.65 6.32 3.02
CA ASN A 140 12.76 7.16 3.47
C ASN A 140 12.50 7.74 4.87
N PRO A 141 12.62 6.92 5.93
CA PRO A 141 12.34 7.37 7.29
C PRO A 141 13.36 8.39 7.81
N THR A 142 14.58 8.42 7.27
CA THR A 142 15.59 9.42 7.64
C THR A 142 15.17 10.82 7.19
N ARG A 143 14.70 10.97 5.94
CA ARG A 143 14.14 12.24 5.47
C ARG A 143 12.90 12.64 6.27
N ALA A 144 12.01 11.69 6.57
CA ALA A 144 10.84 11.98 7.40
C ALA A 144 11.22 12.53 8.78
N LEU A 145 12.28 12.03 9.41
CA LEU A 145 12.78 12.55 10.68
C LEU A 145 13.39 13.96 10.57
N ALA A 146 14.02 14.30 9.45
CA ALA A 146 14.47 15.67 9.20
C ALA A 146 13.26 16.64 9.11
N VAL A 147 12.16 16.18 8.52
CA VAL A 147 10.90 16.97 8.49
C VAL A 147 10.28 17.09 9.89
N VAL A 148 10.33 16.03 10.71
CA VAL A 148 9.92 16.11 12.12
C VAL A 148 10.72 17.19 12.86
N GLN A 149 12.03 17.28 12.66
CA GLN A 149 12.85 18.32 13.30
C GLN A 149 12.39 19.73 12.92
N GLN A 150 12.08 19.96 11.64
CA GLN A 150 11.51 21.24 11.18
C GLN A 150 10.13 21.54 11.78
N MET A 151 9.30 20.50 11.97
CA MET A 151 8.01 20.64 12.66
C MET A 151 8.21 21.06 14.11
N LEU A 152 9.12 20.40 14.84
CA LEU A 152 9.44 20.73 16.24
C LEU A 152 9.96 22.16 16.38
N GLU A 153 10.85 22.61 15.49
CA GLU A 153 11.33 24.01 15.46
C GLU A 153 10.17 25.01 15.25
N THR A 154 9.24 24.68 14.36
CA THR A 154 8.04 25.50 14.12
C THR A 154 7.12 25.51 15.34
N GLU A 155 6.95 24.36 15.99
CA GLU A 155 6.12 24.19 17.19
C GLU A 155 6.66 24.99 18.37
N ASP A 156 7.97 24.92 18.61
CA ASP A 156 8.66 25.65 19.69
C ASP A 156 8.59 27.17 19.46
N ALA A 157 8.69 27.63 18.21
CA ALA A 157 8.61 29.05 17.88
C ALA A 157 7.21 29.67 18.07
N HIS A 158 6.15 28.86 18.17
CA HIS A 158 4.77 29.33 18.22
C HIS A 158 3.97 28.76 19.41
N ASP A 159 4.64 28.19 20.41
CA ASP A 159 4.02 27.55 21.58
C ASP A 159 2.90 26.57 21.19
N ALA A 160 3.19 25.68 20.23
CA ALA A 160 2.16 24.85 19.62
C ALA A 160 1.44 23.95 20.63
N GLY A 161 0.14 23.77 20.40
CA GLY A 161 -0.75 23.00 21.26
C GLY A 161 -0.61 21.49 21.08
N PRO A 162 -1.44 20.71 21.81
CA PRO A 162 -1.37 19.25 21.80
C PRO A 162 -1.70 18.65 20.43
N VAL A 163 -2.52 19.30 19.61
CA VAL A 163 -2.88 18.80 18.28
C VAL A 163 -1.68 18.78 17.35
N GLU A 164 -0.94 19.89 17.24
CA GLU A 164 0.22 19.97 16.37
C GLU A 164 1.35 19.04 16.85
N ARG A 165 1.60 19.00 18.17
CA ARG A 165 2.60 18.10 18.79
C ARG A 165 2.25 16.62 18.66
N PHE A 166 0.95 16.28 18.64
CA PHE A 166 0.51 14.93 18.34
C PHE A 166 0.97 14.50 16.95
N TYR A 167 0.83 15.37 15.93
CA TYR A 167 1.18 15.02 14.55
C TYR A 167 2.69 14.88 14.32
N SER A 168 3.54 15.70 14.95
CA SER A 168 4.99 15.51 14.91
C SER A 168 5.42 14.23 15.63
N ALA A 169 4.87 13.96 16.82
CA ALA A 169 5.12 12.71 17.54
C ALA A 169 4.63 11.48 16.75
N ASN A 170 3.48 11.57 16.08
CA ASN A 170 2.92 10.51 15.23
C ASN A 170 3.88 10.19 14.09
N LEU A 171 4.34 11.22 13.39
CA LEU A 171 5.27 11.07 12.28
C LEU A 171 6.61 10.50 12.75
N ALA A 172 7.14 10.96 13.89
CA ALA A 172 8.35 10.44 14.52
C ALA A 172 8.20 8.96 14.89
N CYS A 173 7.07 8.58 15.49
CA CYS A 173 6.78 7.21 15.88
C CYS A 173 6.83 6.26 14.67
N ARG A 174 6.15 6.63 13.57
CA ARG A 174 6.16 5.84 12.33
C ARG A 174 7.55 5.73 11.72
N ALA A 175 8.28 6.84 11.66
CA ALA A 175 9.63 6.85 11.10
C ALA A 175 10.59 5.96 11.90
N GLN A 176 10.50 5.97 13.23
CA GLN A 176 11.33 5.12 14.09
C GLN A 176 10.94 3.64 14.01
N ALA A 177 9.63 3.33 13.95
CA ALA A 177 9.15 1.97 13.73
C ALA A 177 9.68 1.39 12.41
N MET A 178 9.65 2.18 11.33
CA MET A 178 10.19 1.78 10.02
C MET A 178 11.70 1.56 10.01
N ARG A 179 12.45 2.24 10.89
CA ARG A 179 13.88 2.00 11.10
C ARG A 179 14.19 0.81 12.03
N GLY A 180 13.16 0.09 12.50
CA GLY A 180 13.28 -0.96 13.50
C GLY A 180 13.66 -0.46 14.91
N GLN A 181 13.57 0.85 15.16
CA GLN A 181 13.92 1.47 16.44
C GLN A 181 12.73 1.46 17.40
N PHE A 182 12.20 0.26 17.69
CA PHE A 182 10.93 0.10 18.40
C PHE A 182 10.91 0.70 19.82
N LYS A 183 12.05 0.73 20.52
CA LYS A 183 12.16 1.39 21.82
C LYS A 183 11.93 2.90 21.72
N VAL A 184 12.48 3.53 20.68
CA VAL A 184 12.29 4.97 20.43
C VAL A 184 10.87 5.24 19.94
N ALA A 185 10.35 4.37 19.05
CA ALA A 185 8.98 4.45 18.59
C ALA A 185 7.96 4.35 19.74
N ALA A 186 8.22 3.50 20.74
CA ALA A 186 7.38 3.37 21.94
C ALA A 186 7.36 4.66 22.78
N GLY A 187 8.50 5.35 22.89
CA GLY A 187 8.56 6.67 23.53
C GLY A 187 7.70 7.70 22.80
N ALA A 188 7.82 7.79 21.48
CA ALA A 188 6.99 8.67 20.66
C ALA A 188 5.50 8.30 20.70
N MET A 189 5.17 7.00 20.77
CA MET A 189 3.80 6.51 20.95
C MET A 189 3.20 6.96 22.29
N SER A 190 3.99 6.95 23.37
CA SER A 190 3.55 7.48 24.67
C SER A 190 3.20 8.96 24.54
N ALA A 191 4.07 9.75 23.92
CA ALA A 191 3.81 11.17 23.68
C ALA A 191 2.54 11.40 22.84
N CYS A 192 2.30 10.59 21.80
CA CYS A 192 1.05 10.64 21.04
C CYS A 192 -0.19 10.40 21.92
N ARG A 193 -0.13 9.43 22.85
CA ARG A 193 -1.26 9.16 23.76
C ARG A 193 -1.52 10.32 24.71
N ASP A 194 -0.46 10.91 25.24
CA ASP A 194 -0.54 12.05 26.15
C ASP A 194 -1.14 13.27 25.44
N PHE A 195 -0.61 13.62 24.25
CA PHE A 195 -1.16 14.72 23.45
C PHE A 195 -2.59 14.46 22.94
N ALA A 196 -2.93 13.23 22.58
CA ALA A 196 -4.30 12.89 22.19
C ALA A 196 -5.28 13.14 23.34
N LYS A 197 -4.91 12.74 24.56
CA LYS A 197 -5.72 12.97 25.76
C LYS A 197 -5.89 14.46 26.06
N GLU A 198 -4.84 15.26 25.94
CA GLU A 198 -4.88 16.72 26.15
C GLU A 198 -5.73 17.43 25.08
N ALA A 199 -5.62 17.01 23.82
CA ALA A 199 -6.44 17.52 22.72
C ALA A 199 -7.92 17.19 22.91
N GLU A 200 -8.24 15.96 23.31
CA GLU A 200 -9.62 15.54 23.59
C GLU A 200 -10.26 16.36 24.73
N GLN A 201 -9.51 16.69 25.77
CA GLN A 201 -9.96 17.60 26.83
C GLN A 201 -10.28 19.00 26.33
N SER A 202 -9.65 19.41 25.23
CA SER A 202 -9.86 20.69 24.56
C SER A 202 -10.94 20.63 23.47
N GLY A 203 -11.60 19.49 23.29
CA GLY A 203 -12.65 19.29 22.28
C GLY A 203 -12.14 18.91 20.88
N GLU A 204 -10.86 18.56 20.74
CA GLU A 204 -10.24 18.17 19.47
C GLU A 204 -10.02 16.63 19.44
N PRO A 205 -10.88 15.86 18.75
CA PRO A 205 -10.83 14.41 18.79
C PRO A 205 -9.66 13.85 17.95
N LEU A 206 -8.73 13.16 18.59
CA LEU A 206 -7.58 12.51 17.94
C LEU A 206 -7.61 10.97 17.99
N GLY A 207 -8.64 10.38 18.62
CA GLY A 207 -8.83 8.93 18.75
C GLY A 207 -8.61 8.14 17.44
N PRO A 208 -9.26 8.48 16.32
CA PRO A 208 -9.08 7.75 15.06
C PRO A 208 -7.64 7.79 14.53
N ALA A 209 -6.94 8.91 14.69
CA ALA A 209 -5.54 9.05 14.25
C ALA A 209 -4.58 8.26 15.15
N LEU A 210 -4.90 8.13 16.45
CA LEU A 210 -4.15 7.32 17.39
C LEU A 210 -4.37 5.82 17.13
N GLU A 211 -5.60 5.39 16.85
CA GLU A 211 -5.92 4.01 16.48
C GLU A 211 -5.17 3.57 15.21
N ASP A 212 -5.17 4.42 14.18
CA ASP A 212 -4.41 4.18 12.94
C ASP A 212 -2.89 4.06 13.21
N LEU A 213 -2.34 4.88 14.11
CA LEU A 213 -0.94 4.79 14.51
C LEU A 213 -0.63 3.48 15.24
N VAL A 214 -1.51 3.05 16.14
CA VAL A 214 -1.38 1.77 16.88
C VAL A 214 -1.39 0.60 15.90
N ALA A 215 -2.33 0.57 14.96
CA ALA A 215 -2.41 -0.45 13.93
C ALA A 215 -1.13 -0.47 13.07
N TYR A 216 -0.65 0.71 12.65
CA TYR A 216 0.58 0.83 11.87
C TYR A 216 1.82 0.28 12.61
N VAL A 217 2.00 0.60 13.89
CA VAL A 217 3.16 0.09 14.64
C VAL A 217 3.07 -1.42 14.83
N ALA A 218 1.86 -1.96 15.04
CA ALA A 218 1.65 -3.40 15.14
C ALA A 218 2.02 -4.14 13.85
N THR A 219 1.70 -3.60 12.67
CA THR A 219 2.10 -4.22 11.39
C THR A 219 3.61 -4.22 11.18
N MET A 220 4.33 -3.19 11.66
CA MET A 220 5.79 -3.11 11.57
C MET A 220 6.53 -4.05 12.54
N GLN A 221 5.84 -4.58 13.56
CA GLN A 221 6.38 -5.54 14.52
C GLN A 221 6.08 -6.99 14.17
N ALA A 222 5.24 -7.23 13.16
CA ALA A 222 4.92 -8.57 12.70
C ALA A 222 6.18 -9.25 12.12
N PRO A 223 6.45 -10.52 12.50
CA PRO A 223 7.64 -11.27 12.07
C PRO A 223 7.66 -11.60 10.58
#